data_AF-A0A1S2ZTF4-F1
#
_entry.id   AF-A0A1S2ZTF4-F1
#
_cell.length_a   1.000
_cell.length_b   1.000
_cell.length_c   1.000
_cell.angle_alpha   90.00
_cell.angle_beta   90.00
_cell.angle_gamma   90.00
#
_symmetry.space_group_name_H-M   'P 1'
#
loop_
_entity.id
_entity.type
_entity.pdbx_description
1 polymer ?
#
loop_
_entity_poly.entity_id
_entity_poly.type
_entity_poly.pdbx_seq_one_letter_code
_entity_poly.pdbx_strand_id
1 'polypeptide(L)'
;MVPFPPHLGPGGPPELSRFQNQEEVQGAPKAQAEVPDSERRPRKEKTTPSTMPHPDKATPYPLSAGKQRRPACSPRTLIAPERSAARMAARRSPPPAREPGRPAASTAGNDQVHSWTLMTSQALDTAWRLVKGVVALAMSLLASILCGFRGLHVQLGQQLRWWIGYLQRRFKRNLSVEAEVDVLSYCAREWRGDAPRAKLMRKAYEELFWRRHVKCVRLVRRDNYDALRSVLFQIFSHGLPFPAWMREKDIIKLPEKLLFSQGCNWIQQYSFGPEKYTGSNVFGKLRKCVELLKTQWTEFSGIKDHHKRGSRCNSLFSDTLLECKLYEALKFLMLYQVTEAYELMKTQKAVPSLFHLLFSQETSLDPLSFMLNHLNAVGDSCGLEQIDMFILGYSLEVKIKVFRLFKFHSRDFEICYPEEPLRDWPEVALLTENDRHYHIPVF
;
A
#
# COMPACT_ATOMS: atom_id res chain seq x y z
N MET A 1 7.73 89.82 3.40
CA MET A 1 8.67 89.98 2.27
C MET A 1 8.10 89.21 1.10
N VAL A 2 7.85 89.94 0.01
CA VAL A 2 7.21 89.59 -1.28
C VAL A 2 8.33 89.75 -2.35
N PRO A 3 8.34 89.17 -3.59
CA PRO A 3 7.21 88.66 -4.37
C PRO A 3 7.34 87.32 -5.13
N PHE A 4 6.17 86.84 -5.56
CA PHE A 4 5.79 85.94 -6.67
C PHE A 4 5.73 86.71 -8.05
N PRO A 5 5.19 86.15 -9.16
CA PRO A 5 5.74 85.32 -10.26
C PRO A 5 5.69 86.13 -11.61
N PRO A 6 5.51 85.60 -12.87
CA PRO A 6 4.30 84.86 -13.34
C PRO A 6 4.39 83.88 -14.56
N HIS A 7 3.29 83.10 -14.76
CA HIS A 7 2.55 82.74 -16.01
C HIS A 7 3.29 82.24 -17.31
N LEU A 8 2.84 81.26 -18.12
CA LEU A 8 1.58 81.10 -18.87
C LEU A 8 1.56 79.74 -19.65
N GLY A 9 0.42 79.03 -19.63
CA GLY A 9 -0.34 78.64 -20.84
C GLY A 9 0.04 77.43 -21.74
N PRO A 10 -0.92 76.91 -22.55
CA PRO A 10 -1.06 75.48 -22.91
C PRO A 10 -0.88 75.17 -24.42
N GLY A 11 -0.82 73.88 -24.80
CA GLY A 11 -0.90 73.47 -26.21
C GLY A 11 -1.08 71.96 -26.41
N GLY A 12 -2.30 71.56 -26.80
CA GLY A 12 -2.63 70.22 -27.29
C GLY A 12 -2.15 69.94 -28.73
N PRO A 13 -2.51 68.78 -29.30
CA PRO A 13 -1.85 68.18 -30.47
C PRO A 13 -2.48 68.61 -31.80
N PRO A 14 -1.91 68.19 -32.95
CA PRO A 14 -2.72 67.96 -34.13
C PRO A 14 -2.63 66.50 -34.61
N GLU A 15 -3.82 65.90 -34.74
CA GLU A 15 -4.14 64.86 -35.71
C GLU A 15 -4.08 65.42 -37.15
N LEU A 16 -4.07 64.47 -38.09
CA LEU A 16 -4.91 64.39 -39.30
C LEU A 16 -4.25 64.55 -40.68
N SER A 17 -4.39 63.44 -41.42
CA SER A 17 -4.71 63.28 -42.85
C SER A 17 -3.59 63.45 -43.88
N ARG A 18 -3.25 62.42 -44.68
CA ARG A 18 -4.03 61.71 -45.75
C ARG A 18 -3.61 62.27 -47.11
N PHE A 19 -2.86 61.50 -47.88
CA PHE A 19 -2.90 61.57 -49.34
C PHE A 19 -2.82 60.16 -49.95
N GLN A 20 -3.81 59.90 -50.79
CA GLN A 20 -3.95 58.77 -51.71
C GLN A 20 -3.09 58.98 -52.96
N ASN A 21 -2.76 57.86 -53.63
CA ASN A 21 -2.74 57.60 -55.09
C ASN A 21 -2.20 56.14 -55.24
N GLN A 22 -2.89 55.09 -55.74
CA GLN A 22 -3.47 54.82 -57.10
C GLN A 22 -2.44 55.13 -58.20
N GLU A 23 -2.01 54.26 -59.13
CA GLU A 23 -2.56 53.12 -59.91
C GLU A 23 -1.39 52.14 -60.24
N GLU A 24 -1.54 50.81 -60.24
CA GLU A 24 -2.01 49.90 -61.32
C GLU A 24 -0.97 49.57 -62.43
N VAL A 25 -0.90 48.28 -62.80
CA VAL A 25 -0.72 47.70 -64.15
C VAL A 25 0.37 46.60 -64.30
N GLN A 26 -0.15 45.37 -64.47
CA GLN A 26 0.25 44.24 -65.33
C GLN A 26 1.51 43.38 -65.10
N GLY A 27 1.30 42.05 -65.18
CA GLY A 27 2.20 41.16 -65.93
C GLY A 27 2.49 39.79 -65.30
N ALA A 28 1.59 38.81 -65.49
CA ALA A 28 1.95 37.39 -65.44
C ALA A 28 2.68 36.98 -66.74
N PRO A 29 3.46 35.88 -66.73
CA PRO A 29 2.92 34.66 -67.34
C PRO A 29 3.29 33.34 -66.64
N LYS A 30 2.47 32.34 -66.99
CA LYS A 30 2.55 30.90 -66.70
C LYS A 30 3.82 30.22 -67.23
N ALA A 31 4.23 29.14 -66.56
CA ALA A 31 4.88 27.99 -67.19
C ALA A 31 4.39 26.67 -66.57
N GLN A 32 3.74 25.84 -67.41
CA GLN A 32 3.65 24.37 -67.36
C GLN A 32 5.04 23.81 -67.78
N ALA A 33 5.50 22.57 -67.63
CA ALA A 33 5.02 21.22 -67.35
C ALA A 33 6.23 20.45 -66.71
N GLU A 34 6.15 19.27 -66.11
CA GLU A 34 6.12 17.97 -66.81
C GLU A 34 5.98 16.83 -65.78
N VAL A 35 5.19 15.84 -66.18
CA VAL A 35 5.12 14.47 -65.64
C VAL A 35 6.13 13.61 -66.42
N PRO A 36 6.68 12.55 -65.82
CA PRO A 36 6.70 11.30 -66.58
C PRO A 36 6.17 10.12 -65.77
N ASP A 37 5.28 9.41 -66.45
CA ASP A 37 4.80 8.07 -66.16
C ASP A 37 5.79 7.07 -66.76
N SER A 38 6.16 6.00 -66.03
CA SER A 38 6.54 4.75 -66.68
C SER A 38 6.43 3.57 -65.71
N GLU A 39 5.51 2.69 -66.08
CA GLU A 39 5.37 1.32 -65.64
C GLU A 39 6.69 0.52 -65.70
N ARG A 40 6.96 -0.30 -64.68
CA ARG A 40 7.53 -1.66 -64.82
C ARG A 40 7.55 -2.42 -63.49
N ARG A 41 6.59 -3.32 -63.30
CA ARG A 41 6.82 -4.67 -62.75
C ARG A 41 6.62 -5.64 -63.92
N PRO A 42 7.35 -6.77 -64.05
CA PRO A 42 7.38 -7.78 -62.97
C PRO A 42 8.68 -8.62 -62.86
N ARG A 43 8.95 -9.20 -61.69
CA ARG A 43 9.33 -10.62 -61.62
C ARG A 43 9.15 -11.20 -60.23
N LYS A 44 8.41 -12.31 -60.20
CA LYS A 44 8.30 -13.27 -59.11
C LYS A 44 9.66 -13.92 -58.91
N GLU A 45 10.13 -13.98 -57.66
CA GLU A 45 11.11 -14.98 -57.26
C GLU A 45 10.52 -15.82 -56.13
N LYS A 46 10.53 -17.12 -56.40
CA LYS A 46 10.02 -18.21 -55.58
C LYS A 46 11.11 -18.54 -54.56
N THR A 47 10.79 -18.52 -53.27
CA THR A 47 11.57 -19.29 -52.29
C THR A 47 10.59 -19.90 -51.29
N THR A 48 10.47 -21.21 -51.37
CA THR A 48 9.74 -22.11 -50.46
C THR A 48 10.46 -22.22 -49.10
N PRO A 49 9.76 -22.72 -48.06
CA PRO A 49 9.90 -22.25 -46.69
C PRO A 49 10.96 -23.01 -45.90
N SER A 50 11.66 -22.30 -45.01
CA SER A 50 12.45 -22.92 -43.96
C SER A 50 11.59 -23.09 -42.71
N THR A 51 11.50 -24.35 -42.30
CA THR A 51 10.92 -24.97 -41.13
C THR A 51 10.91 -24.13 -39.84
N MET A 52 9.72 -24.00 -39.25
CA MET A 52 9.49 -23.58 -37.86
C MET A 52 10.04 -24.64 -36.88
N PRO A 53 10.74 -24.26 -35.80
CA PRO A 53 10.79 -25.10 -34.62
C PRO A 53 9.56 -24.86 -33.75
N HIS A 54 8.82 -25.94 -33.48
CA HIS A 54 7.83 -26.04 -32.41
C HIS A 54 8.49 -25.78 -31.04
N PRO A 55 7.75 -25.29 -30.03
CA PRO A 55 8.30 -24.92 -28.74
C PRO A 55 8.57 -26.17 -27.90
N ASP A 56 9.83 -26.31 -27.49
CA ASP A 56 10.22 -27.35 -26.56
C ASP A 56 9.67 -27.10 -25.16
N LYS A 57 9.21 -28.21 -24.60
CA LYS A 57 8.50 -28.37 -23.34
C LYS A 57 9.36 -27.91 -22.17
N ALA A 58 8.78 -27.05 -21.34
CA ALA A 58 9.28 -26.73 -20.01
C ALA A 58 9.52 -28.02 -19.19
N THR A 59 10.76 -28.24 -18.81
CA THR A 59 11.14 -29.26 -17.81
C THR A 59 11.13 -28.60 -16.42
N PRO A 60 10.44 -29.20 -15.42
CA PRO A 60 10.38 -28.65 -14.07
C PRO A 60 11.61 -29.08 -13.27
N TYR A 61 12.30 -28.12 -12.65
CA TYR A 61 13.33 -28.42 -11.65
C TYR A 61 12.69 -28.87 -10.32
N PRO A 62 13.34 -29.80 -9.57
CA PRO A 62 12.69 -30.59 -8.55
C PRO A 62 12.58 -29.91 -7.18
N LEU A 63 11.44 -30.16 -6.54
CA LEU A 63 11.17 -29.96 -5.12
C LEU A 63 12.19 -30.72 -4.27
N SER A 64 13.06 -29.99 -3.56
CA SER A 64 13.88 -30.57 -2.51
C SER A 64 13.09 -30.64 -1.20
N ALA A 65 12.81 -31.86 -0.77
CA ALA A 65 12.12 -32.20 0.46
C ALA A 65 13.00 -31.88 1.70
N GLY A 66 12.75 -30.74 2.33
CA GLY A 66 13.32 -30.36 3.62
C GLY A 66 12.55 -30.98 4.79
N LYS A 67 13.12 -32.04 5.37
CA LYS A 67 12.75 -32.71 6.63
C LYS A 67 12.24 -31.75 7.71
N GLN A 68 10.98 -31.94 8.12
CA GLN A 68 10.44 -31.43 9.38
C GLN A 68 11.20 -32.05 10.57
N ARG A 69 11.96 -31.24 11.31
CA ARG A 69 12.39 -31.56 12.67
C ARG A 69 11.47 -30.84 13.65
N ARG A 70 10.61 -31.61 14.33
CA ARG A 70 9.88 -31.17 15.53
C ARG A 70 10.85 -31.18 16.72
N PRO A 71 10.86 -30.15 17.58
CA PRO A 71 11.45 -30.28 18.91
C PRO A 71 10.45 -31.00 19.83
N ALA A 72 10.89 -32.12 20.42
CA ALA A 72 10.18 -32.81 21.48
C ALA A 72 10.48 -32.10 22.81
N CYS A 73 9.48 -31.42 23.37
CA CYS A 73 9.47 -31.01 24.78
C CYS A 73 8.46 -31.89 25.51
N SER A 74 8.96 -32.81 26.33
CA SER A 74 8.19 -33.50 27.38
C SER A 74 8.15 -32.62 28.62
N PRO A 75 6.99 -32.50 29.31
CA PRO A 75 6.97 -32.24 30.74
C PRO A 75 6.74 -33.54 31.49
N ARG A 76 7.75 -33.99 32.25
CA ARG A 76 7.60 -34.94 33.36
C ARG A 76 6.87 -34.22 34.49
N THR A 77 5.66 -34.66 34.82
CA THR A 77 4.97 -34.24 36.05
C THR A 77 5.40 -35.16 37.18
N LEU A 78 6.32 -34.67 38.02
CA LEU A 78 6.64 -35.22 39.34
C LEU A 78 5.76 -34.51 40.36
N ILE A 79 4.87 -35.24 41.03
CA ILE A 79 4.06 -34.74 42.15
C ILE A 79 4.57 -35.38 43.42
N ALA A 80 5.22 -34.58 44.27
CA ALA A 80 5.18 -34.54 45.74
C ALA A 80 6.26 -33.55 46.21
N PRO A 81 5.99 -32.70 47.22
CA PRO A 81 6.26 -33.17 48.59
C PRO A 81 5.28 -32.69 49.67
N GLU A 82 5.43 -33.36 50.81
CA GLU A 82 4.77 -33.20 52.11
C GLU A 82 4.91 -31.81 52.77
N ARG A 83 3.95 -31.51 53.65
CA ARG A 83 4.09 -30.84 54.98
C ARG A 83 2.77 -31.10 55.74
N SER A 84 2.74 -31.90 56.82
CA SER A 84 3.03 -31.54 58.23
C SER A 84 2.29 -30.28 58.68
N ALA A 85 1.59 -30.16 59.81
CA ALA A 85 1.05 -31.03 60.84
C ALA A 85 0.18 -30.11 61.72
N ALA A 86 -0.93 -30.59 62.29
CA ALA A 86 -1.49 -30.02 63.51
C ALA A 86 -2.40 -31.05 64.20
N ARG A 87 -1.83 -31.70 65.22
CA ARG A 87 -2.56 -32.40 66.29
C ARG A 87 -3.11 -31.37 67.27
N MET A 88 -4.31 -31.62 67.80
CA MET A 88 -4.59 -31.80 69.23
C MET A 88 -6.04 -32.31 69.35
N ALA A 89 -6.26 -33.56 69.79
CA ALA A 89 -6.38 -34.01 71.18
C ALA A 89 -7.77 -33.63 71.77
N ALA A 90 -8.53 -34.49 72.44
CA ALA A 90 -8.17 -35.70 73.16
C ALA A 90 -9.41 -36.50 73.63
N ARG A 91 -9.17 -37.78 73.95
CA ARG A 91 -9.82 -38.63 74.99
C ARG A 91 -11.23 -39.18 74.67
N ARG A 92 -11.60 -40.43 74.97
CA ARG A 92 -10.99 -41.59 75.68
C ARG A 92 -11.85 -42.83 75.38
N SER A 93 -11.25 -43.97 75.02
CA SER A 93 -11.82 -45.34 75.09
C SER A 93 -11.75 -45.87 76.56
N PRO A 94 -12.21 -47.09 76.98
CA PRO A 94 -12.49 -48.35 76.23
C PRO A 94 -13.69 -49.20 76.83
N PRO A 95 -13.77 -50.56 76.81
CA PRO A 95 -14.55 -51.36 75.84
C PRO A 95 -15.48 -52.44 76.50
N PRO A 96 -15.74 -53.65 75.94
CA PRO A 96 -17.08 -54.21 75.66
C PRO A 96 -17.59 -55.29 76.64
N ALA A 97 -18.88 -55.66 76.59
CA ALA A 97 -19.35 -56.95 77.12
C ALA A 97 -20.75 -57.39 76.60
N ARG A 98 -20.77 -58.60 76.02
CA ARG A 98 -21.72 -59.74 76.20
C ARG A 98 -23.25 -59.56 76.09
N GLU A 99 -23.85 -60.40 75.23
CA GLU A 99 -25.23 -60.91 75.32
C GLU A 99 -25.49 -61.61 76.67
N PRO A 100 -26.76 -61.71 77.16
CA PRO A 100 -27.63 -62.84 76.78
C PRO A 100 -29.16 -62.58 76.81
N GLY A 101 -29.92 -63.46 76.13
CA GLY A 101 -31.20 -63.95 76.66
C GLY A 101 -32.52 -63.39 76.09
N ARG A 102 -33.18 -64.20 75.26
CA ARG A 102 -34.65 -64.22 75.06
C ARG A 102 -35.36 -64.67 76.36
N PRO A 103 -36.64 -64.30 76.61
CA PRO A 103 -37.76 -65.10 76.09
C PRO A 103 -39.03 -64.31 75.66
N ALA A 104 -39.95 -65.06 75.02
CA ALA A 104 -41.28 -64.70 74.49
C ALA A 104 -42.29 -64.33 75.60
N ALA A 105 -43.52 -63.81 75.40
CA ALA A 105 -44.48 -63.81 74.29
C ALA A 105 -45.65 -62.82 74.56
N SER A 106 -46.45 -62.57 73.50
CA SER A 106 -47.93 -62.34 73.51
C SER A 106 -48.42 -60.90 73.88
N THR A 107 -49.44 -60.25 73.29
CA THR A 107 -50.45 -60.55 72.24
C THR A 107 -51.13 -59.25 71.73
N ALA A 108 -51.46 -59.23 70.42
CA ALA A 108 -52.57 -58.61 69.66
C ALA A 108 -53.13 -57.17 69.87
N GLY A 109 -53.33 -56.48 68.72
CA GLY A 109 -54.56 -55.73 68.43
C GLY A 109 -54.40 -54.34 67.79
N ASN A 110 -54.00 -54.21 66.50
CA ASN A 110 -54.09 -52.91 65.79
C ASN A 110 -54.06 -53.03 64.25
N ASP A 111 -55.06 -53.65 63.60
CA ASP A 111 -54.98 -53.89 62.14
C ASP A 111 -55.83 -52.97 61.26
N GLN A 112 -56.68 -52.09 61.81
CA GLN A 112 -57.62 -51.32 60.98
C GLN A 112 -57.21 -49.86 60.71
N VAL A 113 -56.47 -49.22 61.62
CA VAL A 113 -55.97 -47.84 61.44
C VAL A 113 -54.72 -47.80 60.56
N HIS A 114 -53.89 -48.85 60.59
CA HIS A 114 -52.71 -48.94 59.74
C HIS A 114 -53.02 -49.06 58.24
N SER A 115 -54.20 -49.59 57.87
CA SER A 115 -54.59 -49.82 56.47
C SER A 115 -54.80 -48.51 55.67
N TRP A 116 -55.48 -47.52 56.24
CA TRP A 116 -55.76 -46.24 55.54
C TRP A 116 -54.56 -45.30 55.47
N THR A 117 -53.72 -45.26 56.51
CA THR A 117 -52.44 -44.54 56.50
C THR A 117 -51.42 -45.15 55.53
N LEU A 118 -51.43 -46.48 55.36
CA LEU A 118 -50.51 -47.17 54.45
C LEU A 118 -50.90 -46.93 52.98
N MET A 119 -52.19 -46.95 52.65
CA MET A 119 -52.68 -46.72 51.29
C MET A 119 -52.46 -45.27 50.84
N THR A 120 -52.67 -44.29 51.71
CA THR A 120 -52.40 -42.87 51.40
C THR A 120 -50.90 -42.57 51.32
N SER A 121 -50.07 -43.20 52.17
CA SER A 121 -48.61 -43.08 52.08
C SER A 121 -48.06 -43.70 50.80
N GLN A 122 -48.59 -44.86 50.36
CA GLN A 122 -48.14 -45.52 49.13
C GLN A 122 -48.54 -44.75 47.86
N ALA A 123 -49.74 -44.14 47.85
CA ALA A 123 -50.17 -43.27 46.75
C ALA A 123 -49.33 -41.98 46.65
N LEU A 124 -49.01 -41.37 47.79
CA LEU A 124 -48.13 -40.20 47.84
C LEU A 124 -46.69 -40.53 47.43
N ASP A 125 -46.16 -41.69 47.86
CA ASP A 125 -44.81 -42.12 47.51
C ASP A 125 -44.67 -42.42 46.01
N THR A 126 -45.70 -43.02 45.41
CA THR A 126 -45.73 -43.29 43.96
C THR A 126 -45.88 -42.01 43.14
N ALA A 127 -46.76 -41.08 43.56
CA ALA A 127 -46.88 -39.76 42.95
C ALA A 127 -45.58 -38.95 43.07
N TRP A 128 -44.92 -38.98 44.23
CA TRP A 128 -43.65 -38.29 44.46
C TRP A 128 -42.50 -38.87 43.62
N ARG A 129 -42.48 -40.19 43.40
CA ARG A 129 -41.52 -40.84 42.47
C ARG A 129 -41.77 -40.44 41.02
N LEU A 130 -43.02 -40.32 40.59
CA LEU A 130 -43.37 -39.84 39.25
C LEU A 130 -42.95 -38.39 39.05
N VAL A 131 -43.27 -37.50 40.00
CA VAL A 131 -42.86 -36.08 39.95
C VAL A 131 -41.33 -35.96 39.93
N LYS A 132 -40.62 -36.71 40.78
CA LYS A 132 -39.15 -36.77 40.75
C LYS A 132 -38.61 -37.25 39.41
N GLY A 133 -39.22 -38.27 38.80
CA GLY A 133 -38.84 -38.76 37.48
C GLY A 133 -39.02 -37.71 36.39
N VAL A 134 -40.16 -37.00 36.38
CA VAL A 134 -40.45 -35.94 35.41
C VAL A 134 -39.50 -34.75 35.58
N VAL A 135 -39.22 -34.33 36.82
CA VAL A 135 -38.26 -33.24 37.10
C VAL A 135 -36.84 -33.65 36.72
N ALA A 136 -36.43 -34.89 36.99
CA ALA A 136 -35.11 -35.39 36.59
C ALA A 136 -34.95 -35.42 35.06
N LEU A 137 -35.99 -35.83 34.33
CA LEU A 137 -36.01 -35.80 32.86
C LEU A 137 -36.00 -34.37 32.31
N ALA A 138 -36.75 -33.44 32.92
CA ALA A 138 -36.72 -32.04 32.52
C ALA A 138 -35.35 -31.41 32.76
N MET A 139 -34.72 -31.70 33.89
CA MET A 139 -33.36 -31.22 34.22
C MET A 139 -32.29 -31.83 33.31
N SER A 140 -32.41 -33.11 32.94
CA SER A 140 -31.49 -33.74 31.99
C SER A 140 -31.67 -33.19 30.56
N LEU A 141 -32.90 -32.89 30.15
CA LEU A 141 -33.20 -32.24 28.87
C LEU A 141 -32.61 -30.82 28.85
N LEU A 142 -32.82 -30.02 29.89
CA LEU A 142 -32.25 -28.68 30.03
C LEU A 142 -30.72 -28.71 30.04
N ALA A 143 -30.11 -29.65 30.77
CA ALA A 143 -28.66 -29.83 30.77
C ALA A 143 -28.11 -30.23 29.39
N SER A 144 -28.82 -31.10 28.66
CA SER A 144 -28.46 -31.49 27.28
C SER A 144 -28.53 -30.29 26.32
N ILE A 145 -29.59 -29.49 26.42
CA ILE A 145 -29.77 -28.26 25.63
C ILE A 145 -28.65 -27.26 25.95
N LEU A 146 -28.35 -27.01 27.23
CA LEU A 146 -27.27 -26.12 27.66
C LEU A 146 -25.88 -26.60 27.19
N CYS A 147 -25.63 -27.91 27.27
CA CYS A 147 -24.41 -28.52 26.74
C CYS A 147 -24.32 -28.37 25.21
N GLY A 148 -25.43 -28.52 24.49
CA GLY A 148 -25.54 -28.29 23.05
C GLY A 148 -25.21 -26.84 22.69
N PHE A 149 -25.81 -25.86 23.37
CA PHE A 149 -25.48 -24.44 23.18
C PHE A 149 -24.03 -24.11 23.50
N ARG A 150 -23.45 -24.72 24.56
CA ARG A 150 -22.04 -24.54 24.90
C ARG A 150 -21.12 -25.11 23.82
N GLY A 151 -21.44 -26.27 23.26
CA GLY A 151 -20.73 -26.86 22.13
C GLY A 151 -20.80 -25.98 20.89
N LEU A 152 -22.00 -25.46 20.57
CA LEU A 152 -22.22 -24.56 19.45
C LEU A 152 -21.41 -23.27 19.60
N HIS A 153 -21.37 -22.68 20.80
CA HIS A 153 -20.60 -21.47 21.09
C HIS A 153 -19.07 -21.69 20.93
N VAL A 154 -18.56 -22.86 21.34
CA VAL A 154 -17.16 -23.23 21.13
C VAL A 154 -16.86 -23.40 19.64
N GLN A 155 -17.75 -24.05 18.89
CA GLN A 155 -17.58 -24.25 17.45
C GLN A 155 -17.66 -22.93 16.67
N LEU A 156 -18.59 -22.04 17.02
CA LEU A 156 -18.67 -20.68 16.51
C LEU A 156 -17.40 -19.88 16.83
N GLY A 157 -16.88 -19.99 18.06
CA GLY A 157 -15.63 -19.34 18.45
C GLY A 157 -14.40 -19.84 17.67
N GLN A 158 -14.33 -21.15 17.40
CA GLN A 158 -13.26 -21.74 16.59
C GLN A 158 -13.36 -21.33 15.11
N GLN A 159 -14.57 -21.36 14.54
CA GLN A 159 -14.84 -20.86 13.20
C GLN A 159 -14.46 -19.38 13.09
N LEU A 160 -14.91 -18.54 14.04
CA LEU A 160 -14.58 -17.12 14.04
C LEU A 160 -13.06 -16.88 14.12
N ARG A 161 -12.32 -17.61 14.96
CA ARG A 161 -10.85 -17.54 15.01
C ARG A 161 -10.20 -17.98 13.71
N TRP A 162 -10.71 -19.02 13.07
CA TRP A 162 -10.22 -19.48 11.76
C TRP A 162 -10.47 -18.43 10.68
N TRP A 163 -11.66 -17.84 10.63
CA TRP A 163 -12.04 -16.76 9.72
C TRP A 163 -11.22 -15.49 9.97
N ILE A 164 -11.04 -15.08 11.22
CA ILE A 164 -10.17 -13.96 11.59
C ILE A 164 -8.73 -14.25 11.14
N GLY A 165 -8.21 -15.45 11.37
CA GLY A 165 -6.87 -15.83 10.93
C GLY A 165 -6.72 -15.96 9.41
N TYR A 166 -7.77 -16.38 8.70
CA TYR A 166 -7.82 -16.40 7.24
C TYR A 166 -7.85 -14.98 6.67
N LEU A 167 -8.74 -14.12 7.21
CA LEU A 167 -8.85 -12.71 6.83
C LEU A 167 -7.55 -11.97 7.13
N GLN A 168 -6.97 -12.13 8.32
CA GLN A 168 -5.67 -11.54 8.66
C GLN A 168 -4.57 -11.98 7.69
N ARG A 169 -4.52 -13.27 7.32
CA ARG A 169 -3.54 -13.76 6.33
C ARG A 169 -3.80 -13.21 4.93
N ARG A 170 -5.06 -13.07 4.51
CA ARG A 170 -5.45 -12.51 3.22
C ARG A 170 -5.16 -11.01 3.14
N PHE A 171 -5.51 -10.24 4.18
CA PHE A 171 -5.18 -8.81 4.28
C PHE A 171 -3.67 -8.58 4.37
N LYS A 172 -2.95 -9.37 5.16
CA LYS A 172 -1.48 -9.26 5.28
C LYS A 172 -0.75 -9.62 3.99
N ARG A 173 -1.37 -10.41 3.10
CA ARG A 173 -0.86 -10.71 1.75
C ARG A 173 -1.21 -9.67 0.70
N ASN A 174 -2.12 -8.74 1.01
CA ASN A 174 -2.53 -7.70 0.07
C ASN A 174 -1.81 -6.37 0.30
N LEU A 175 -1.00 -6.24 1.36
CA LEU A 175 -0.21 -5.02 1.57
C LEU A 175 0.82 -4.89 0.45
N SER A 176 0.77 -3.77 -0.25
CA SER A 176 1.77 -3.39 -1.23
C SER A 176 3.04 -2.82 -0.58
N VAL A 177 2.96 -2.42 0.69
CA VAL A 177 4.10 -2.08 1.54
C VAL A 177 4.07 -2.99 2.77
N GLU A 178 4.94 -3.99 2.80
CA GLU A 178 4.95 -5.04 3.83
C GLU A 178 5.23 -4.50 5.24
N ALA A 179 5.01 -5.33 6.25
CA ALA A 179 5.34 -5.01 7.63
C ALA A 179 6.86 -4.83 7.81
N GLU A 180 7.24 -4.08 8.84
CA GLU A 180 8.63 -3.87 9.22
C GLU A 180 9.33 -5.18 9.58
N VAL A 181 10.55 -5.34 9.08
CA VAL A 181 11.44 -6.44 9.40
C VAL A 181 12.79 -5.85 9.82
N ASP A 182 13.40 -6.39 10.87
CA ASP A 182 14.76 -6.03 11.27
C ASP A 182 15.73 -6.13 10.09
N VAL A 183 16.51 -5.06 9.86
CA VAL A 183 17.31 -4.92 8.64
C VAL A 183 18.41 -5.98 8.53
N LEU A 184 19.03 -6.36 9.65
CA LEU A 184 20.08 -7.37 9.67
C LEU A 184 19.49 -8.76 9.45
N SER A 185 18.32 -9.04 10.02
CA SER A 185 17.56 -10.28 9.82
C SER A 185 17.09 -10.41 8.36
N TYR A 186 16.62 -9.32 7.75
CA TYR A 186 16.31 -9.27 6.32
C TYR A 186 17.56 -9.58 5.49
N CYS A 187 18.66 -8.87 5.75
CA CYS A 187 19.93 -9.02 5.04
C CYS A 187 20.47 -10.45 5.12
N ALA A 188 20.49 -11.06 6.31
CA ALA A 188 20.94 -12.44 6.51
C ALA A 188 20.07 -13.46 5.77
N ARG A 189 18.77 -13.17 5.61
CA ARG A 189 17.84 -14.05 4.88
C ARG A 189 17.99 -13.93 3.37
N GLU A 190 18.10 -12.72 2.85
CA GLU A 190 18.12 -12.43 1.40
C GLU A 190 19.51 -12.65 0.79
N TRP A 191 20.55 -12.12 1.42
CA TRP A 191 21.91 -12.08 0.88
C TRP A 191 22.79 -13.19 1.46
N ARG A 192 22.51 -14.44 1.06
CA ARG A 192 23.22 -15.64 1.49
C ARG A 192 24.45 -15.96 0.64
N GLY A 193 25.36 -16.78 1.18
CA GLY A 193 26.51 -17.32 0.47
C GLY A 193 27.66 -16.34 0.28
N ASP A 194 28.68 -16.78 -0.47
CA ASP A 194 29.98 -16.11 -0.57
C ASP A 194 30.21 -15.31 -1.85
N ALA A 195 29.18 -15.18 -2.70
CA ALA A 195 29.26 -14.38 -3.92
C ALA A 195 29.71 -12.93 -3.59
N PRO A 196 30.58 -12.30 -4.42
CA PRO A 196 31.06 -10.94 -4.18
C PRO A 196 29.92 -9.93 -3.97
N ARG A 197 28.85 -10.03 -4.77
CA ARG A 197 27.65 -9.18 -4.62
C ARG A 197 26.97 -9.36 -3.27
N ALA A 198 26.82 -10.60 -2.78
CA ALA A 198 26.20 -10.86 -1.48
C ALA A 198 27.08 -10.33 -0.33
N LYS A 199 28.40 -10.48 -0.41
CA LYS A 199 29.35 -9.89 0.55
C LYS A 199 29.25 -8.36 0.58
N LEU A 200 29.18 -7.72 -0.59
CA LEU A 200 29.00 -6.26 -0.71
C LEU A 200 27.68 -5.80 -0.09
N MET A 201 26.57 -6.47 -0.41
CA MET A 201 25.25 -6.13 0.13
C MET A 201 25.18 -6.27 1.64
N ARG A 202 25.77 -7.33 2.22
CA ARG A 202 25.84 -7.48 3.69
C ARG A 202 26.56 -6.30 4.34
N LYS A 203 27.71 -5.90 3.82
CA LYS A 203 28.43 -4.71 4.31
C LYS A 203 27.63 -3.42 4.15
N ALA A 204 26.92 -3.26 3.04
CA ALA A 204 26.08 -2.09 2.81
C ALA A 204 24.92 -2.02 3.81
N TYR A 205 24.25 -3.13 4.12
CA TYR A 205 23.22 -3.18 5.14
C TYR A 205 23.76 -2.99 6.57
N GLU A 206 24.95 -3.53 6.87
CA GLU A 206 25.66 -3.26 8.13
C GLU A 206 25.97 -1.76 8.27
N GLU A 207 26.42 -1.10 7.20
CA GLU A 207 26.64 0.35 7.18
C GLU A 207 25.34 1.12 7.47
N LEU A 208 24.22 0.73 6.85
CA LEU A 208 22.91 1.34 7.13
C LEU A 208 22.51 1.18 8.59
N PHE A 209 22.73 0.00 9.18
CA PHE A 209 22.37 -0.28 10.57
C PHE A 209 23.24 0.47 11.58
N TRP A 210 24.57 0.44 11.39
CA TRP A 210 25.53 0.99 12.35
C TRP A 210 25.78 2.49 12.19
N ARG A 211 25.86 2.99 10.95
CA ARG A 211 26.20 4.39 10.68
C ARG A 211 24.96 5.24 10.42
N ARG A 212 23.98 4.72 9.69
CA ARG A 212 22.76 5.45 9.35
C ARG A 212 21.59 5.16 10.29
N HIS A 213 21.80 4.29 11.29
CA HIS A 213 20.84 3.97 12.34
C HIS A 213 19.52 3.37 11.82
N VAL A 214 19.50 2.80 10.62
CA VAL A 214 18.31 2.11 10.08
C VAL A 214 18.12 0.80 10.84
N LYS A 215 17.01 0.64 11.57
CA LYS A 215 16.73 -0.57 12.37
C LYS A 215 15.90 -1.58 11.61
N CYS A 216 14.89 -1.11 10.90
CA CYS A 216 13.97 -1.95 10.16
C CYS A 216 13.90 -1.53 8.69
N VAL A 217 13.41 -2.44 7.86
CA VAL A 217 13.07 -2.19 6.47
C VAL A 217 11.65 -2.66 6.20
N ARG A 218 10.89 -1.89 5.43
CA ARG A 218 9.62 -2.33 4.84
C ARG A 218 9.85 -2.63 3.37
N LEU A 219 9.50 -3.86 2.98
CA LEU A 219 9.56 -4.28 1.58
C LEU A 219 8.38 -3.68 0.83
N VAL A 220 8.65 -3.20 -0.37
CA VAL A 220 7.64 -2.63 -1.25
C VAL A 220 7.41 -3.60 -2.40
N ARG A 221 6.13 -3.73 -2.80
CA ARG A 221 5.69 -4.63 -3.85
C ARG A 221 6.42 -4.29 -5.14
N ARG A 222 7.14 -5.28 -5.65
CA ARG A 222 7.98 -5.19 -6.86
C ARG A 222 7.12 -5.18 -8.12
N ASP A 223 6.50 -4.04 -8.38
CA ASP A 223 5.83 -3.73 -9.64
C ASP A 223 6.33 -2.39 -10.21
N ASN A 224 5.84 -2.02 -11.37
CA ASN A 224 6.28 -0.82 -12.09
C ASN A 224 5.81 0.51 -11.45
N TYR A 225 5.09 0.47 -10.33
CA TYR A 225 4.77 1.65 -9.50
C TYR A 225 5.60 1.73 -8.22
N ASP A 226 6.57 0.84 -8.02
CA ASP A 226 7.31 0.68 -6.77
C ASP A 226 7.96 1.99 -6.24
N ALA A 227 8.57 2.79 -7.11
CA ALA A 227 9.15 4.09 -6.72
C ALA A 227 8.07 5.08 -6.26
N LEU A 228 6.99 5.24 -7.02
CA LEU A 228 5.85 6.11 -6.67
C LEU A 228 5.19 5.67 -5.36
N ARG A 229 5.01 4.35 -5.19
CA ARG A 229 4.50 3.74 -3.96
C ARG A 229 5.38 4.07 -2.76
N SER A 230 6.69 3.88 -2.91
CA SER A 230 7.66 4.10 -1.84
C SER A 230 7.67 5.55 -1.37
N VAL A 231 7.71 6.50 -2.32
CA VAL A 231 7.71 7.94 -2.01
C VAL A 231 6.38 8.37 -1.38
N LEU A 232 5.25 7.96 -1.97
CA LEU A 232 3.92 8.32 -1.46
C LEU A 232 3.67 7.73 -0.07
N PHE A 233 4.11 6.49 0.16
CA PHE A 233 4.03 5.87 1.48
C PHE A 233 4.77 6.70 2.52
N GLN A 234 6.00 7.14 2.21
CA GLN A 234 6.78 7.97 3.12
C GLN A 234 6.11 9.31 3.39
N ILE A 235 5.58 9.97 2.37
CA ILE A 235 4.85 11.23 2.52
C ILE A 235 3.67 11.06 3.50
N PHE A 236 2.85 10.03 3.31
CA PHE A 236 1.68 9.79 4.15
C PHE A 236 2.03 9.29 5.55
N SER A 237 3.02 8.42 5.70
CA SER A 237 3.44 7.88 6.99
C SER A 237 4.07 8.95 7.88
N HIS A 238 4.78 9.91 7.28
CA HIS A 238 5.34 11.06 7.99
C HIS A 238 4.32 12.20 8.17
N GLY A 239 3.22 12.18 7.41
CA GLY A 239 2.18 13.23 7.48
C GLY A 239 2.67 14.55 6.90
N LEU A 240 3.48 14.50 5.83
CA LEU A 240 4.04 15.69 5.21
C LEU A 240 2.93 16.56 4.60
N PRO A 241 3.05 17.90 4.69
CA PRO A 241 2.05 18.80 4.11
C PRO A 241 2.11 18.79 2.59
N PHE A 242 1.14 19.45 1.96
CA PHE A 242 1.19 19.72 0.52
C PHE A 242 2.38 20.61 0.15
N PRO A 243 2.93 20.42 -1.06
CA PRO A 243 3.84 21.39 -1.68
C PRO A 243 3.24 22.80 -1.71
N ALA A 244 4.09 23.82 -1.61
CA ALA A 244 3.68 25.22 -1.62
C ALA A 244 2.84 25.56 -2.86
N TRP A 245 3.30 25.15 -4.05
CA TRP A 245 2.59 25.41 -5.30
C TRP A 245 1.20 24.75 -5.37
N MET A 246 0.98 23.61 -4.70
CA MET A 246 -0.32 22.94 -4.63
C MET A 246 -1.28 23.60 -3.64
N ARG A 247 -0.77 24.38 -2.69
CA ARG A 247 -1.58 25.21 -1.78
C ARG A 247 -2.05 26.49 -2.47
N GLU A 248 -1.20 27.04 -3.34
CA GLU A 248 -1.48 28.27 -4.11
C GLU A 248 -2.41 28.02 -5.31
N LYS A 249 -2.30 26.85 -5.94
CA LYS A 249 -3.10 26.48 -7.12
C LYS A 249 -4.14 25.42 -6.76
N ASP A 250 -5.36 25.56 -7.26
CA ASP A 250 -6.36 24.49 -7.12
C ASP A 250 -6.02 23.32 -8.04
N ILE A 251 -5.34 22.31 -7.48
CA ILE A 251 -4.84 21.16 -8.23
C ILE A 251 -5.94 20.39 -8.99
N ILE A 252 -7.19 20.43 -8.52
CA ILE A 252 -8.33 19.76 -9.17
C ILE A 252 -8.66 20.40 -10.54
N LYS A 253 -8.31 21.67 -10.73
CA LYS A 253 -8.54 22.41 -11.99
C LYS A 253 -7.37 22.29 -12.96
N LEU A 254 -6.24 21.69 -12.57
CA LEU A 254 -5.08 21.56 -13.46
C LEU A 254 -5.34 20.71 -14.71
N PRO A 255 -6.10 19.59 -14.66
CA PRO A 255 -6.46 18.87 -15.87
C PRO A 255 -7.22 19.75 -16.88
N GLU A 256 -8.01 20.72 -16.39
CA GLU A 256 -8.79 21.64 -17.21
C GLU A 256 -7.87 22.70 -17.80
N LYS A 257 -6.97 23.25 -16.97
CA LYS A 257 -5.97 24.23 -17.39
C LYS A 257 -5.06 23.70 -18.49
N LEU A 258 -4.54 22.48 -18.34
CA LEU A 258 -3.69 21.87 -19.37
C LEU A 258 -4.47 21.67 -20.68
N LEU A 259 -5.66 21.08 -20.59
CA LEU A 259 -6.45 20.75 -21.78
C LEU A 259 -6.92 22.00 -22.54
N PHE A 260 -7.55 22.95 -21.84
CA PHE A 260 -8.25 24.07 -22.48
C PHE A 260 -7.42 25.35 -22.53
N SER A 261 -6.62 25.66 -21.51
CA SER A 261 -5.87 26.92 -21.43
C SER A 261 -4.53 26.86 -22.16
N GLN A 262 -3.88 25.69 -22.16
CA GLN A 262 -2.59 25.48 -22.83
C GLN A 262 -2.71 24.75 -24.18
N GLY A 263 -3.94 24.48 -24.65
CA GLY A 263 -4.18 23.79 -25.91
C GLY A 263 -3.58 22.38 -25.98
N CYS A 264 -3.34 21.74 -24.84
CA CYS A 264 -2.69 20.43 -24.76
C CYS A 264 -3.69 19.29 -25.06
N ASN A 265 -4.36 19.34 -26.20
CA ASN A 265 -5.29 18.29 -26.66
C ASN A 265 -4.63 16.91 -26.73
N TRP A 266 -3.31 16.89 -26.88
CA TRP A 266 -2.50 15.69 -26.86
C TRP A 266 -2.58 14.91 -25.53
N ILE A 267 -2.99 15.53 -24.43
CA ILE A 267 -3.18 14.83 -23.14
C ILE A 267 -4.26 13.74 -23.22
N GLN A 268 -5.14 13.78 -24.22
CA GLN A 268 -6.09 12.69 -24.49
C GLN A 268 -5.41 11.35 -24.85
N GLN A 269 -4.10 11.36 -25.13
CA GLN A 269 -3.29 10.15 -25.35
C GLN A 269 -2.73 9.56 -24.04
N TYR A 270 -3.13 10.10 -22.88
CA TYR A 270 -2.69 9.59 -21.57
C TYR A 270 -3.29 8.20 -21.31
N SER A 271 -2.44 7.20 -21.06
CA SER A 271 -2.83 5.78 -21.08
C SER A 271 -3.24 5.20 -19.71
N PHE A 272 -3.00 5.91 -18.61
CA PHE A 272 -3.21 5.40 -17.25
C PHE A 272 -2.45 4.10 -16.94
N GLY A 273 -1.21 3.98 -17.45
CA GLY A 273 -0.32 2.87 -17.15
C GLY A 273 -0.93 1.52 -17.56
N PRO A 274 -1.04 0.53 -16.64
CA PRO A 274 -1.57 -0.82 -16.94
C PRO A 274 -2.97 -0.85 -17.55
N GLU A 275 -3.78 0.19 -17.31
CA GLU A 275 -5.14 0.23 -17.83
C GLU A 275 -5.17 0.38 -19.35
N LYS A 276 -4.13 0.98 -19.95
CA LYS A 276 -4.04 1.23 -21.40
C LYS A 276 -5.32 1.88 -21.93
N TYR A 277 -5.79 2.87 -21.18
CA TYR A 277 -7.07 3.51 -21.41
C TYR A 277 -7.10 4.22 -22.77
N THR A 278 -8.12 3.91 -23.56
CA THR A 278 -8.35 4.48 -24.90
C THR A 278 -9.68 5.23 -24.99
N GLY A 279 -10.35 5.44 -23.85
CA GLY A 279 -11.63 6.14 -23.81
C GLY A 279 -11.48 7.65 -23.97
N SER A 280 -12.58 8.32 -24.30
CA SER A 280 -12.60 9.76 -24.61
C SER A 280 -12.64 10.68 -23.38
N ASN A 281 -12.81 10.14 -22.17
CA ASN A 281 -12.94 10.93 -20.94
C ASN A 281 -11.68 10.89 -20.06
N VAL A 282 -10.51 11.08 -20.68
CA VAL A 282 -9.22 11.17 -19.97
C VAL A 282 -9.27 12.28 -18.93
N PHE A 283 -9.79 13.45 -19.30
CA PHE A 283 -9.93 14.60 -18.41
C PHE A 283 -10.71 14.26 -17.12
N GLY A 284 -11.92 13.73 -17.24
CA GLY A 284 -12.76 13.44 -16.09
C GLY A 284 -12.13 12.39 -15.18
N LYS A 285 -11.36 11.46 -15.74
CA LYS A 285 -10.65 10.43 -14.99
C LYS A 285 -9.41 10.98 -14.28
N LEU A 286 -8.61 11.84 -14.93
CA LEU A 286 -7.50 12.56 -14.29
C LEU A 286 -7.99 13.42 -13.13
N ARG A 287 -9.08 14.18 -13.34
CA ARG A 287 -9.69 15.00 -12.29
C ARG A 287 -10.06 14.17 -11.06
N LYS A 288 -10.69 13.00 -11.25
CA LYS A 288 -11.03 12.08 -10.15
C LYS A 288 -9.79 11.55 -9.43
N CYS A 289 -8.71 11.27 -10.14
CA CYS A 289 -7.45 10.82 -9.54
C CYS A 289 -6.84 11.93 -8.66
N VAL A 290 -6.78 13.16 -9.18
CA VAL A 290 -6.23 14.31 -8.44
C VAL A 290 -7.10 14.69 -7.25
N GLU A 291 -8.42 14.63 -7.38
CA GLU A 291 -9.36 14.84 -6.28
C GLU A 291 -9.20 13.81 -5.16
N LEU A 292 -9.00 12.54 -5.53
CA LEU A 292 -8.70 11.48 -4.57
C LEU A 292 -7.36 11.74 -3.86
N LEU A 293 -6.32 12.10 -4.60
CA LEU A 293 -5.01 12.46 -4.01
C LEU A 293 -5.14 13.62 -3.03
N LYS A 294 -5.85 14.70 -3.42
CA LYS A 294 -6.10 15.85 -2.54
C LYS A 294 -6.79 15.44 -1.25
N THR A 295 -7.82 14.61 -1.36
CA THR A 295 -8.60 14.12 -0.21
C THR A 295 -7.73 13.30 0.73
N GLN A 296 -7.04 12.28 0.22
CA GLN A 296 -6.20 11.40 1.03
C GLN A 296 -5.05 12.17 1.69
N TRP A 297 -4.35 13.03 0.95
CA TRP A 297 -3.23 13.80 1.49
C TRP A 297 -3.68 14.80 2.58
N THR A 298 -4.83 15.45 2.39
CA THR A 298 -5.42 16.32 3.44
C THR A 298 -5.75 15.52 4.70
N GLU A 299 -6.32 14.32 4.57
CA GLU A 299 -6.58 13.45 5.72
C GLU A 299 -5.29 13.04 6.42
N PHE A 300 -4.27 12.59 5.69
CA PHE A 300 -3.00 12.12 6.27
C PHE A 300 -2.23 13.23 7.00
N SER A 301 -2.15 14.42 6.40
CA SER A 301 -1.51 15.59 7.01
C SER A 301 -2.25 16.10 8.26
N GLY A 302 -3.56 15.87 8.35
CA GLY A 302 -4.37 16.20 9.53
C GLY A 302 -4.22 15.24 10.72
N ILE A 303 -3.67 14.03 10.53
CA ILE A 303 -3.52 13.03 11.60
C ILE A 303 -2.22 13.26 12.36
N LYS A 304 -2.32 13.78 13.59
CA LYS A 304 -1.16 13.99 14.48
C LYS A 304 -0.55 12.70 15.01
N ASP A 305 -1.40 11.73 15.40
CA ASP A 305 -0.95 10.46 15.96
C ASP A 305 -0.30 9.55 14.89
N HIS A 306 0.98 9.26 15.09
CA HIS A 306 1.77 8.43 14.19
C HIS A 306 1.22 7.00 14.06
N HIS A 307 0.75 6.39 15.15
CA HIS A 307 0.22 5.01 15.09
C HIS A 307 -1.08 4.95 14.29
N LYS A 308 -2.01 5.88 14.54
CA LYS A 308 -3.24 6.01 13.76
C LYS A 308 -2.94 6.29 12.28
N ARG A 309 -1.95 7.12 11.99
CA ARG A 309 -1.51 7.43 10.62
C ARG A 309 -0.91 6.21 9.93
N GLY A 310 -0.06 5.44 10.61
CA GLY A 310 0.50 4.19 10.10
C GLY A 310 -0.56 3.12 9.82
N SER A 311 -1.56 2.99 10.71
CA SER A 311 -2.70 2.08 10.49
C SER A 311 -3.53 2.49 9.26
N ARG A 312 -3.79 3.79 9.09
CA ARG A 312 -4.46 4.34 7.90
C ARG A 312 -3.64 4.11 6.63
N CYS A 313 -2.32 4.30 6.67
CA CYS A 313 -1.42 4.00 5.55
C CYS A 313 -1.53 2.52 5.16
N ASN A 314 -1.43 1.60 6.13
CA ASN A 314 -1.53 0.17 5.86
C ASN A 314 -2.88 -0.21 5.23
N SER A 315 -3.96 0.45 5.62
CA SER A 315 -5.28 0.25 4.99
C SER A 315 -5.31 0.76 3.55
N LEU A 316 -4.77 1.96 3.30
CA LEU A 316 -4.69 2.58 1.97
C LEU A 316 -3.89 1.71 0.99
N PHE A 317 -2.67 1.34 1.40
CA PHE A 317 -1.73 0.50 0.65
C PHE A 317 -2.06 -1.00 0.70
N SER A 318 -3.34 -1.32 0.90
CA SER A 318 -3.91 -2.65 0.70
C SER A 318 -5.01 -2.66 -0.37
N ASP A 319 -5.47 -1.47 -0.80
CA ASP A 319 -6.43 -1.29 -1.88
C ASP A 319 -5.69 -0.91 -3.17
N THR A 320 -5.48 -1.91 -4.02
CA THR A 320 -4.74 -1.73 -5.27
C THR A 320 -5.42 -0.76 -6.25
N LEU A 321 -6.76 -0.68 -6.26
CA LEU A 321 -7.46 0.24 -7.16
C LEU A 321 -7.28 1.69 -6.73
N LEU A 322 -7.33 1.92 -5.42
CA LEU A 322 -7.12 3.24 -4.85
C LEU A 322 -5.66 3.68 -5.01
N GLU A 323 -4.70 2.78 -4.75
CA GLU A 323 -3.28 3.01 -5.00
C GLU A 323 -3.00 3.45 -6.44
N CYS A 324 -3.49 2.69 -7.44
CA CYS A 324 -3.24 3.02 -8.85
C CYS A 324 -3.75 4.43 -9.21
N LYS A 325 -4.93 4.83 -8.71
CA LYS A 325 -5.45 6.19 -8.94
C LYS A 325 -4.56 7.26 -8.32
N LEU A 326 -3.99 7.02 -7.14
CA LEU A 326 -3.05 7.95 -6.53
C LEU A 326 -1.77 8.07 -7.36
N TYR A 327 -1.24 6.96 -7.88
CA TYR A 327 -0.04 6.99 -8.73
C TYR A 327 -0.30 7.72 -10.06
N GLU A 328 -1.47 7.54 -10.66
CA GLU A 328 -1.86 8.29 -11.87
C GLU A 328 -2.03 9.78 -11.58
N ALA A 329 -2.48 10.16 -10.39
CA ALA A 329 -2.48 11.56 -9.97
C ALA A 329 -1.04 12.12 -9.84
N LEU A 330 -0.12 11.37 -9.24
CA LEU A 330 1.29 11.79 -9.13
C LEU A 330 1.96 11.94 -10.50
N LYS A 331 1.78 10.96 -11.39
CA LYS A 331 2.27 11.02 -12.79
C LYS A 331 1.73 12.25 -13.51
N PHE A 332 0.44 12.55 -13.36
CA PHE A 332 -0.14 13.77 -13.92
C PHE A 332 0.50 15.05 -13.36
N LEU A 333 0.79 15.11 -12.06
CA LEU A 333 1.48 16.25 -11.45
C LEU A 333 2.94 16.37 -11.92
N MET A 334 3.61 15.26 -12.20
CA MET A 334 4.92 15.25 -12.87
C MET A 334 4.81 15.85 -14.27
N LEU A 335 3.85 15.38 -15.07
CA LEU A 335 3.59 15.92 -16.41
C LEU A 335 3.30 17.42 -16.39
N TYR A 336 2.48 17.88 -15.44
CA TYR A 336 2.16 19.30 -15.28
C TYR A 336 3.43 20.14 -15.05
N GLN A 337 4.33 19.69 -14.18
CA GLN A 337 5.58 20.40 -13.92
C GLN A 337 6.53 20.39 -15.12
N VAL A 338 6.60 19.27 -15.85
CA VAL A 338 7.35 19.17 -17.12
C VAL A 338 6.80 20.18 -18.14
N THR A 339 5.48 20.29 -18.28
CA THR A 339 4.87 21.27 -19.18
C THR A 339 5.17 22.71 -18.77
N GLU A 340 5.05 23.05 -17.48
CA GLU A 340 5.36 24.40 -17.01
C GLU A 340 6.85 24.74 -17.20
N ALA A 341 7.75 23.79 -16.92
CA ALA A 341 9.18 23.98 -17.16
C ALA A 341 9.49 24.19 -18.65
N TYR A 342 8.84 23.43 -19.54
CA TYR A 342 9.00 23.59 -20.99
C TYR A 342 8.55 24.98 -21.48
N GLU A 343 7.42 25.49 -21.00
CA GLU A 343 6.93 26.82 -21.36
C GLU A 343 7.82 27.95 -20.79
N LEU A 344 8.39 27.76 -19.59
CA LEU A 344 9.40 28.67 -19.06
C LEU A 344 10.68 28.66 -19.93
N MET A 345 11.14 27.49 -20.37
CA MET A 345 12.29 27.39 -21.26
C MET A 345 12.07 28.07 -22.61
N LYS A 346 10.88 27.89 -23.23
CA LYS A 346 10.51 28.59 -24.47
C LYS A 346 10.55 30.11 -24.32
N THR A 347 10.13 30.61 -23.16
CA THR A 347 10.13 32.04 -22.83
C THR A 347 11.48 32.53 -22.27
N GLN A 348 12.56 31.74 -22.41
CA GLN A 348 13.92 32.02 -21.94
C GLN A 348 14.01 32.35 -20.44
N LYS A 349 13.08 31.82 -19.65
CA LYS A 349 13.10 31.93 -18.19
C LYS A 349 13.94 30.81 -17.57
N ALA A 350 14.53 31.10 -16.41
CA ALA A 350 15.35 30.14 -15.69
C ALA A 350 14.52 28.94 -15.21
N VAL A 351 15.03 27.74 -15.45
CA VAL A 351 14.52 26.47 -14.92
C VAL A 351 15.66 25.64 -14.34
N PRO A 352 15.38 24.68 -13.44
CA PRO A 352 16.40 23.72 -13.00
C PRO A 352 17.10 23.02 -14.17
N SER A 353 18.41 22.84 -14.08
CA SER A 353 19.26 22.29 -15.16
C SER A 353 18.82 20.90 -15.62
N LEU A 354 18.22 20.10 -14.74
CA LEU A 354 17.73 18.77 -15.07
C LEU A 354 16.56 18.78 -16.06
N PHE A 355 15.75 19.85 -16.13
CA PHE A 355 14.76 19.99 -17.21
C PHE A 355 15.43 20.22 -18.57
N HIS A 356 16.55 20.96 -18.63
CA HIS A 356 17.34 21.06 -19.87
C HIS A 356 17.88 19.70 -20.30
N LEU A 357 18.35 18.88 -19.35
CA LEU A 357 18.79 17.51 -19.65
C LEU A 357 17.63 16.64 -20.14
N LEU A 358 16.45 16.75 -19.54
CA LEU A 358 15.24 16.02 -19.98
C LEU A 358 14.90 16.32 -21.44
N PHE A 359 14.83 17.60 -21.81
CA PHE A 359 14.45 18.02 -23.16
C PHE A 359 15.58 17.92 -24.20
N SER A 360 16.81 17.60 -23.77
CA SER A 360 17.93 17.30 -24.69
C SER A 360 17.88 15.89 -25.27
N GLN A 361 17.06 15.00 -24.70
CA GLN A 361 16.94 13.61 -25.13
C GLN A 361 15.93 13.47 -26.26
N GLU A 362 16.24 12.63 -27.26
CA GLU A 362 15.39 12.40 -28.43
C GLU A 362 13.99 11.88 -28.06
N THR A 363 13.88 11.09 -26.99
CA THR A 363 12.62 10.48 -26.55
C THR A 363 11.76 11.41 -25.68
N SER A 364 12.26 12.60 -25.32
CA SER A 364 11.55 13.56 -24.44
C SER A 364 11.82 15.01 -24.81
N LEU A 365 11.93 15.33 -26.11
CA LEU A 365 12.18 16.69 -26.63
C LEU A 365 11.14 17.74 -26.21
N ASP A 366 9.94 17.29 -25.87
CA ASP A 366 8.81 18.12 -25.46
C ASP A 366 7.90 17.31 -24.49
N PRO A 367 6.94 17.96 -23.79
CA PRO A 367 6.08 17.30 -22.82
C PRO A 367 5.21 16.17 -23.41
N LEU A 368 4.80 16.25 -24.68
CA LEU A 368 4.06 15.17 -25.35
C LEU A 368 4.96 13.96 -25.56
N SER A 369 6.17 14.19 -26.10
CA SER A 369 7.18 13.13 -26.27
C SER A 369 7.52 12.45 -24.93
N PHE A 370 7.72 13.24 -23.87
CA PHE A 370 7.90 12.72 -22.51
C PHE A 370 6.73 11.85 -22.04
N MET A 371 5.49 12.33 -22.24
CA MET A 371 4.30 11.58 -21.85
C MET A 371 4.20 10.23 -22.57
N LEU A 372 4.38 10.22 -23.89
CA LEU A 372 4.17 9.03 -24.72
C LEU A 372 5.27 7.99 -24.52
N ASN A 373 6.53 8.42 -24.46
CA ASN A 373 7.67 7.50 -24.49
C ASN A 373 8.09 7.04 -23.09
N HIS A 374 7.78 7.82 -22.05
CA HIS A 374 8.23 7.54 -20.68
C HIS A 374 7.05 7.39 -19.73
N LEU A 375 6.30 8.47 -19.50
CA LEU A 375 5.32 8.53 -18.41
C LEU A 375 4.16 7.53 -18.58
N ASN A 376 3.69 7.31 -19.81
CA ASN A 376 2.62 6.35 -20.10
C ASN A 376 3.04 4.90 -19.81
N ALA A 377 4.32 4.57 -19.91
CA ALA A 377 4.87 3.25 -19.64
C ALA A 377 5.04 2.99 -18.13
N VAL A 378 5.14 4.04 -17.32
CA VAL A 378 5.26 3.95 -15.85
C VAL A 378 4.05 3.22 -15.26
N GLY A 379 4.32 2.14 -14.56
CA GLY A 379 3.31 1.26 -13.98
C GLY A 379 2.93 0.07 -14.88
N ASP A 380 3.09 0.18 -16.20
CA ASP A 380 2.78 -0.88 -17.17
C ASP A 380 4.01 -1.72 -17.50
N SER A 381 4.98 -1.12 -18.22
CA SER A 381 6.15 -1.82 -18.75
C SER A 381 7.47 -1.39 -18.11
N CYS A 382 7.52 -0.20 -17.48
CA CYS A 382 8.70 0.28 -16.75
C CYS A 382 8.36 0.98 -15.43
N GLY A 383 9.34 1.10 -14.55
CA GLY A 383 9.29 1.98 -13.38
C GLY A 383 9.87 3.36 -13.68
N LEU A 384 9.98 4.20 -12.64
CA LEU A 384 10.63 5.51 -12.77
C LEU A 384 12.13 5.37 -13.00
N GLU A 385 12.65 6.12 -13.95
CA GLU A 385 14.10 6.29 -14.15
C GLU A 385 14.67 7.35 -13.19
N GLN A 386 15.99 7.52 -13.18
CA GLN A 386 16.64 8.49 -12.28
C GLN A 386 16.20 9.93 -12.56
N ILE A 387 16.00 10.30 -13.83
CA ILE A 387 15.50 11.63 -14.18
C ILE A 387 14.05 11.83 -13.72
N ASP A 388 13.24 10.76 -13.74
CA ASP A 388 11.87 10.81 -13.24
C ASP A 388 11.82 10.95 -11.71
N MET A 389 12.78 10.38 -10.99
CA MET A 389 12.91 10.59 -9.54
C MET A 389 13.19 12.06 -9.20
N PHE A 390 13.98 12.76 -10.03
CA PHE A 390 14.14 14.21 -9.92
C PHE A 390 12.81 14.95 -10.15
N ILE A 391 12.09 14.62 -11.23
CA ILE A 391 10.81 15.26 -11.56
C ILE A 391 9.81 15.01 -10.42
N LEU A 392 9.76 13.79 -9.88
CA LEU A 392 8.89 13.44 -8.75
C LEU A 392 9.23 14.25 -7.50
N GLY A 393 10.50 14.31 -7.11
CA GLY A 393 10.95 15.11 -5.96
C GLY A 393 10.65 16.59 -6.14
N TYR A 394 10.87 17.13 -7.34
CA TYR A 394 10.54 18.50 -7.69
C TYR A 394 9.03 18.78 -7.63
N SER A 395 8.21 17.91 -8.24
CA SER A 395 6.75 18.04 -8.25
C SER A 395 6.14 18.00 -6.87
N LEU A 396 6.72 17.21 -5.96
CA LEU A 396 6.23 17.06 -4.59
C LEU A 396 6.97 17.93 -3.58
N GLU A 397 7.89 18.79 -4.02
CA GLU A 397 8.74 19.61 -3.14
C GLU A 397 9.33 18.80 -1.98
N VAL A 398 9.85 17.60 -2.28
CA VAL A 398 10.41 16.65 -1.31
C VAL A 398 11.81 16.23 -1.77
N LYS A 399 12.75 16.18 -0.83
CA LYS A 399 14.07 15.58 -1.02
C LYS A 399 13.97 14.07 -0.88
N ILE A 400 14.14 13.34 -1.97
CA ILE A 400 14.11 11.88 -1.98
C ILE A 400 15.56 11.38 -1.85
N LYS A 401 15.97 11.09 -0.62
CA LYS A 401 17.27 10.51 -0.31
C LYS A 401 17.25 9.02 -0.57
N VAL A 402 18.17 8.53 -1.38
CA VAL A 402 18.24 7.12 -1.78
C VAL A 402 19.60 6.52 -1.39
N PHE A 403 19.56 5.48 -0.57
CA PHE A 403 20.72 4.62 -0.32
C PHE A 403 20.82 3.56 -1.43
N ARG A 404 21.81 3.66 -2.31
CA ARG A 404 22.04 2.72 -3.42
C ARG A 404 23.05 1.66 -2.98
N LEU A 405 22.56 0.55 -2.42
CA LEU A 405 23.42 -0.46 -1.78
C LEU A 405 24.40 -1.12 -2.76
N PHE A 406 24.06 -1.24 -4.03
CA PHE A 406 24.97 -1.77 -5.06
C PHE A 406 26.09 -0.81 -5.45
N LYS A 407 25.99 0.46 -5.04
CA LYS A 407 27.02 1.49 -5.18
C LYS A 407 27.82 1.69 -3.88
N PHE A 408 27.77 0.72 -2.95
CA PHE A 408 28.55 0.77 -1.72
C PHE A 408 30.05 0.96 -2.00
N HIS A 409 30.70 1.83 -1.21
CA HIS A 409 32.05 2.37 -1.41
C HIS A 409 32.24 3.32 -2.62
N SER A 410 31.18 3.75 -3.29
CA SER A 410 31.23 4.82 -4.29
C SER A 410 30.62 6.11 -3.76
N ARG A 411 30.87 7.23 -4.45
CA ARG A 411 30.24 8.53 -4.17
C ARG A 411 28.71 8.48 -4.35
N ASP A 412 28.22 7.55 -5.15
CA ASP A 412 26.79 7.38 -5.46
C ASP A 412 26.07 6.46 -4.46
N PHE A 413 26.72 6.05 -3.36
CA PHE A 413 26.08 5.24 -2.33
C PHE A 413 24.86 5.95 -1.73
N GLU A 414 24.95 7.26 -1.57
CA GLU A 414 23.90 8.11 -1.06
C GLU A 414 23.70 9.27 -2.04
N ILE A 415 22.50 9.36 -2.59
CA ILE A 415 22.11 10.42 -3.52
C ILE A 415 20.79 11.03 -3.09
N CYS A 416 20.49 12.24 -3.57
CA CYS A 416 19.26 12.95 -3.24
C CYS A 416 18.61 13.49 -4.51
N TYR A 417 17.30 13.29 -4.66
CA TYR A 417 16.52 13.84 -5.76
C TYR A 417 15.53 14.89 -5.25
N PRO A 418 15.61 16.17 -5.67
CA PRO A 418 16.69 16.76 -6.47
C PRO A 418 17.99 16.93 -5.69
N GLU A 419 19.11 17.06 -6.40
CA GLU A 419 20.43 17.44 -5.85
C GLU A 419 20.54 18.96 -5.61
N GLU A 420 19.46 19.59 -5.15
CA GLU A 420 19.43 21.04 -4.86
C GLU A 420 19.51 21.27 -3.33
N PRO A 421 20.67 21.67 -2.78
CA PRO A 421 20.85 21.81 -1.34
C PRO A 421 20.09 23.00 -0.74
N LEU A 422 19.75 24.00 -1.56
CA LEU A 422 19.27 25.32 -1.11
C LEU A 422 17.77 25.39 -0.77
N ARG A 423 17.02 24.31 -0.96
CA ARG A 423 15.57 24.31 -0.68
C ARG A 423 15.28 23.65 0.67
N ASP A 424 14.48 24.31 1.50
CA ASP A 424 13.98 23.79 2.79
C ASP A 424 12.81 22.83 2.57
N TRP A 425 13.03 21.81 1.74
CA TRP A 425 12.06 20.77 1.45
C TRP A 425 12.18 19.61 2.45
N PRO A 426 11.05 19.00 2.89
CA PRO A 426 11.09 17.82 3.72
C PRO A 426 11.82 16.66 3.02
N GLU A 427 12.52 15.85 3.79
CA GLU A 427 13.28 14.71 3.28
C GLU A 427 12.55 13.40 3.56
N VAL A 428 12.53 12.52 2.56
CA VAL A 428 12.13 11.12 2.71
C VAL A 428 13.29 10.21 2.30
N ALA A 429 13.50 9.14 3.05
CA ALA A 429 14.57 8.18 2.77
C ALA A 429 14.00 6.92 2.11
N LEU A 430 14.73 6.41 1.13
CA LEU A 430 14.53 5.13 0.45
C LEU A 430 15.86 4.36 0.39
N LEU A 431 15.79 3.06 0.15
CA LEU A 431 16.96 2.25 -0.15
C LEU A 431 16.70 1.37 -1.37
N THR A 432 17.72 1.14 -2.20
CA THR A 432 17.59 0.30 -3.39
C THR A 432 18.81 -0.58 -3.60
N GLU A 433 18.55 -1.81 -4.05
CA GLU A 433 19.58 -2.80 -4.37
C GLU A 433 19.96 -2.82 -5.86
N ASN A 434 19.21 -2.10 -6.71
CA ASN A 434 19.34 -2.17 -8.18
C ASN A 434 18.76 -0.98 -8.98
N ASP A 435 18.42 0.15 -8.35
CA ASP A 435 17.75 1.34 -8.94
C ASP A 435 16.35 1.10 -9.54
N ARG A 436 15.83 -0.13 -9.48
CA ARG A 436 14.49 -0.46 -10.00
C ARG A 436 13.47 -0.68 -8.89
N HIS A 437 13.93 -1.17 -7.75
CA HIS A 437 13.08 -1.48 -6.61
C HIS A 437 13.60 -0.77 -5.38
N TYR A 438 12.69 -0.09 -4.69
CA TYR A 438 12.93 0.75 -3.55
C TYR A 438 12.25 0.12 -2.33
N HIS A 439 12.95 0.16 -1.22
CA HIS A 439 12.45 -0.26 0.08
C HIS A 439 12.50 0.93 1.02
N ILE A 440 11.74 0.83 2.09
CA ILE A 440 11.57 1.93 3.03
C ILE A 440 12.40 1.65 4.28
N PRO A 441 13.49 2.40 4.53
CA PRO A 441 14.21 2.35 5.79
C PRO A 441 13.36 2.93 6.92
N VAL A 442 13.43 2.29 8.09
CA VAL A 442 12.84 2.74 9.34
C VAL A 442 13.95 2.88 10.37
N PHE A 443 14.06 4.06 10.97
CA PHE A 443 15.16 4.50 11.84
C PHE A 443 14.91 4.21 13.31
#